data_AF-A0A832TEP3-F1
#
_entry.id   AF-A0A832TEP3-F1
#
_cell.length_a   1.000
_cell.length_b   1.000
_cell.length_c   1.000
_cell.angle_alpha   90.00
_cell.angle_beta   90.00
_cell.angle_gamma   90.00
#
_symmetry.space_group_name_H-M   'P 1'
#
loop_
_entity.id
_entity.type
_entity.pdbx_description
1 polymer ?
#
loop_
_entity_poly.entity_id
_entity_poly.type
_entity_poly.pdbx_seq_one_letter_code
_entity_poly.pdbx_strand_id
1 'polypeptide(L)'
;MPYLFVYGSLRYGFELHHLLENSRFVGLAYTEGYKMYDLGSYPGVVKGDGIIYGEVYEVDDNTILLLDKVEDYRGRPDDLYIREKTKVYFDDKRRYYLSDVHIYVYNQDISGRDLIEEGDYSKYVRMPVILNYFAYAENTNEEILKQRGVKKILKKINAIASGYRMIFNIPCRWGYCANLIEDKDGKICGYIYIMIEDELNALDKAEQHLVKYMRDVIKVVDENGKEYYAYAYVSPDKENPKEPSKEYLNLILQGLNTDWGNRCMSTGLL
;
A
#
# COMPACT_ATOMS: atom_id res chain seq x y z
N MET A 1 7.53 10.07 15.84
CA MET A 1 6.21 10.06 15.22
C MET A 1 5.62 8.67 15.37
N PRO A 2 4.47 8.52 16.02
CA PRO A 2 3.76 7.25 16.13
C PRO A 2 3.15 6.76 14.81
N TYR A 3 2.90 5.46 14.73
CA TYR A 3 2.08 4.87 13.67
C TYR A 3 0.67 4.59 14.21
N LEU A 4 -0.34 4.77 13.35
CA LEU A 4 -1.73 4.50 13.64
C LEU A 4 -2.29 3.54 12.57
N PHE A 5 -2.95 2.48 13.02
CA PHE A 5 -3.72 1.57 12.18
C PHE A 5 -5.21 1.92 12.28
N VAL A 6 -5.82 2.23 11.14
CA VAL A 6 -7.24 2.59 11.04
C VAL A 6 -8.00 1.58 10.19
N TYR A 7 -9.15 1.12 10.68
CA TYR A 7 -9.94 0.04 10.07
C TYR A 7 -11.36 0.46 9.68
N GLY A 8 -11.80 1.67 10.06
CA GLY A 8 -13.19 2.13 9.94
C GLY A 8 -13.31 3.59 9.49
N SER A 9 -14.02 4.40 10.27
CA SER A 9 -14.40 5.80 9.99
C SER A 9 -13.25 6.75 9.61
N LEU A 10 -12.01 6.43 9.99
CA LEU A 10 -10.80 7.19 9.67
C LEU A 10 -10.13 6.80 8.33
N ARG A 11 -10.53 5.68 7.73
CA ARG A 11 -10.00 5.20 6.44
C ARG A 11 -10.32 6.17 5.30
N TYR A 12 -9.55 6.10 4.23
CA TYR A 12 -9.76 6.95 3.05
C TYR A 12 -11.20 6.88 2.53
N GLY A 13 -11.80 8.05 2.30
CA GLY A 13 -13.17 8.18 1.80
C GLY A 13 -14.26 8.18 2.88
N PHE A 14 -13.92 7.88 4.14
CA PHE A 14 -14.87 7.96 5.26
C PHE A 14 -14.89 9.34 5.92
N GLU A 15 -15.93 9.57 6.73
CA GLU A 15 -16.26 10.87 7.32
C GLU A 15 -15.11 11.51 8.12
N LEU A 16 -14.38 10.71 8.91
CA LEU A 16 -13.32 11.22 9.78
C LEU A 16 -11.94 11.26 9.10
N HIS A 17 -11.83 10.85 7.83
CA HIS A 17 -10.55 10.80 7.12
C HIS A 17 -9.86 12.17 7.03
N HIS A 18 -10.61 13.27 7.04
CA HIS A 18 -10.07 14.62 7.03
C HIS A 18 -9.09 14.90 8.18
N LEU A 19 -9.20 14.17 9.30
CA LEU A 19 -8.25 14.26 10.43
C LEU A 19 -6.86 13.68 10.10
N LEU A 20 -6.76 12.85 9.05
CA LEU A 20 -5.54 12.18 8.59
C LEU A 20 -5.04 12.68 7.24
N GLU A 21 -5.68 13.69 6.63
CA GLU A 21 -5.36 14.13 5.26
C GLU A 21 -3.89 14.55 5.07
N ASN A 22 -3.28 15.09 6.13
CA ASN A 22 -1.89 15.55 6.16
C ASN A 22 -0.92 14.48 6.70
N SER A 23 -1.43 13.34 7.14
CA SER A 23 -0.64 12.23 7.65
C SER A 23 -0.09 11.38 6.51
N ARG A 24 1.09 10.81 6.72
CA ARG A 24 1.74 10.02 5.66
C ARG A 24 1.18 8.61 5.65
N PHE A 25 0.51 8.24 4.56
CA PHE A 25 0.06 6.86 4.32
C PHE A 25 1.27 5.93 4.09
N VAL A 26 1.43 4.95 4.97
CA VAL A 26 2.57 4.01 5.00
C VAL A 26 2.29 2.77 4.13
N GLY A 27 1.04 2.30 4.14
CA GLY A 27 0.59 1.16 3.35
C GLY A 27 -0.72 0.56 3.85
N LEU A 28 -1.33 -0.25 2.99
CA LEU A 28 -2.44 -1.13 3.34
C LEU A 28 -1.89 -2.30 4.16
N ALA A 29 -2.55 -2.66 5.26
CA ALA A 29 -2.06 -3.65 6.20
C ALA A 29 -3.20 -4.47 6.82
N TYR A 30 -2.84 -5.52 7.56
CA TYR A 30 -3.74 -6.23 8.44
C TYR A 30 -3.13 -6.45 9.83
N THR A 31 -3.98 -6.69 10.83
CA THR A 31 -3.58 -7.15 12.16
C THR A 31 -4.44 -8.33 12.57
N GLU A 32 -3.87 -9.20 13.39
CA GLU A 32 -4.51 -10.40 13.92
C GLU A 32 -4.91 -10.19 15.37
N GLY A 33 -5.77 -11.06 15.91
CA GLY A 33 -6.19 -10.99 17.31
C GLY A 33 -7.41 -10.11 17.55
N TYR A 34 -8.18 -9.84 16.49
CA TYR A 34 -9.30 -8.91 16.51
C TYR A 34 -10.47 -9.43 15.69
N LYS A 35 -11.68 -9.06 16.07
CA LYS A 35 -12.92 -9.25 15.30
C LYS A 35 -13.57 -7.91 15.04
N MET A 36 -14.22 -7.79 13.89
CA MET A 36 -14.90 -6.58 13.46
C MET A 36 -16.40 -6.82 13.41
N TYR A 37 -17.17 -5.92 14.01
CA TYR A 37 -18.63 -5.99 14.05
C TYR A 37 -19.24 -4.74 13.42
N ASP A 38 -20.40 -4.90 12.80
CA ASP A 38 -21.19 -3.80 12.25
C ASP A 38 -21.98 -3.11 13.36
N LEU A 39 -21.63 -1.86 13.68
CA LEU A 39 -22.37 -1.04 14.65
C LEU A 39 -23.42 -0.14 13.98
N GLY A 40 -23.60 -0.26 12.66
CA GLY A 40 -24.50 0.52 11.81
C GLY A 40 -23.73 1.52 10.95
N SER A 41 -23.37 2.68 11.51
CA SER A 41 -22.69 3.75 10.74
C SER A 41 -21.16 3.59 10.69
N TYR A 42 -20.60 2.76 11.56
CA TYR A 42 -19.16 2.52 11.69
C TYR A 42 -18.91 1.11 12.23
N PRO A 43 -17.69 0.55 12.07
CA PRO A 43 -17.37 -0.76 12.61
C PRO A 43 -16.88 -0.65 14.06
N GLY A 44 -17.13 -1.69 14.85
CA GLY A 44 -16.54 -1.88 16.18
C GLY A 44 -15.55 -3.03 16.14
N VAL A 45 -14.28 -2.75 16.45
CA VAL A 45 -13.25 -3.80 16.58
C VAL A 45 -13.03 -4.16 18.03
N VAL A 46 -13.10 -5.44 18.36
CA VAL A 46 -12.81 -5.99 19.70
C VAL A 46 -11.74 -7.07 19.62
N LYS A 47 -11.13 -7.43 20.75
CA LYS A 47 -10.19 -8.56 20.81
C LYS A 47 -10.88 -9.87 20.43
N GLY A 48 -10.18 -10.72 19.70
CA GLY A 48 -10.68 -12.02 19.25
C GLY A 48 -9.59 -12.85 18.57
N ASP A 49 -9.99 -13.82 17.77
CA ASP A 49 -9.12 -14.74 17.02
C ASP A 49 -9.15 -14.48 15.50
N GLY A 50 -9.74 -13.37 15.06
CA GLY A 50 -9.84 -12.99 13.66
C GLY A 50 -8.70 -12.10 13.16
N ILE A 51 -8.86 -11.66 11.90
CA ILE A 51 -7.98 -10.73 11.19
C ILE A 51 -8.82 -9.53 10.76
N ILE A 52 -8.25 -8.33 10.85
CA ILE A 52 -8.86 -7.11 10.32
C ILE A 52 -7.89 -6.38 9.38
N TYR A 53 -8.43 -5.77 8.34
CA TYR A 53 -7.71 -5.01 7.32
C TYR A 53 -7.91 -3.51 7.50
N GLY A 54 -6.89 -2.75 7.17
CA GLY A 54 -6.90 -1.30 7.38
C GLY A 54 -5.70 -0.60 6.78
N GLU A 55 -5.61 0.67 7.11
CA GLU A 55 -4.60 1.60 6.58
C GLU A 55 -3.66 2.00 7.71
N VAL A 56 -2.35 2.06 7.41
CA VAL A 56 -1.36 2.54 8.38
C VAL A 56 -0.91 3.94 7.99
N TYR A 57 -0.95 4.85 8.96
CA TYR A 57 -0.48 6.23 8.82
C TYR A 57 0.65 6.52 9.81
N GLU A 58 1.69 7.24 9.37
CA GLU A 58 2.60 7.95 10.28
C GLU A 58 1.95 9.28 10.63
N VAL A 59 1.70 9.50 11.92
CA VAL A 59 1.00 10.66 12.44
C VAL A 59 1.89 11.38 13.46
N ASP A 60 1.60 12.65 13.74
CA ASP A 60 2.26 13.36 14.83
C ASP A 60 1.50 13.18 16.16
N ASP A 61 2.12 13.60 17.26
CA ASP A 61 1.55 13.44 18.59
C ASP A 61 0.29 14.30 18.78
N ASN A 62 0.15 15.43 18.07
CA ASN A 62 -1.04 16.28 18.13
C ASN A 62 -2.23 15.61 17.45
N THR A 63 -2.02 14.94 16.31
CA THR A 63 -3.04 14.14 15.64
C THR A 63 -3.55 13.04 16.57
N ILE A 64 -2.63 12.34 17.26
CA ILE A 64 -3.01 11.30 18.23
C ILE A 64 -3.86 11.88 19.37
N LEU A 65 -3.47 13.01 19.95
CA LEU A 65 -4.24 13.68 21.02
C LEU A 65 -5.60 14.21 20.55
N LEU A 66 -5.71 14.60 19.28
CA LEU A 66 -6.98 14.97 18.67
C LEU A 66 -7.88 13.76 18.52
N LEU A 67 -7.35 12.64 18.02
CA LEU A 67 -8.09 11.40 17.86
C LEU A 67 -8.55 10.81 19.18
N ASP A 68 -7.75 10.93 20.25
CA ASP A 68 -8.18 10.54 21.60
C ASP A 68 -9.49 11.24 22.01
N LYS A 69 -9.68 12.51 21.62
CA LYS A 69 -10.93 13.23 21.92
C LYS A 69 -12.08 12.78 21.03
N VAL A 70 -11.80 12.54 19.75
CA VAL A 70 -12.82 12.13 18.76
C VAL A 70 -13.35 10.72 19.07
N GLU A 71 -12.47 9.82 19.49
CA GLU A 71 -12.78 8.43 19.84
C GLU A 71 -13.18 8.26 21.33
N ASP A 72 -13.50 9.35 22.04
CA ASP A 72 -13.82 9.39 23.49
C ASP A 72 -12.89 8.50 24.35
N TYR A 73 -11.58 8.64 24.13
CA TYR A 73 -10.53 7.97 24.90
C TYR A 73 -9.86 8.95 25.87
N ARG A 74 -9.99 8.66 27.16
CA ARG A 74 -9.44 9.40 28.30
C ARG A 74 -8.64 8.51 29.25
N GLY A 75 -8.50 7.22 28.93
CA GLY A 75 -7.85 6.22 29.78
C GLY A 75 -8.74 5.73 30.92
N ARG A 76 -10.07 5.72 30.74
CA ARG A 76 -11.06 5.28 31.73
C ARG A 76 -11.77 4.00 31.29
N PRO A 77 -12.27 3.17 32.23
CA PRO A 77 -12.95 1.92 31.89
C PRO A 77 -14.23 2.09 31.05
N ASP A 78 -14.87 3.25 31.11
CA ASP A 78 -16.12 3.58 30.44
C ASP A 78 -15.93 4.31 29.09
N ASP A 79 -14.69 4.50 28.65
CA ASP A 79 -14.39 5.11 27.35
C ASP A 79 -14.98 4.30 26.20
N LEU A 80 -15.40 4.98 25.13
CA LEU A 80 -15.98 4.34 23.94
C LEU A 80 -14.98 3.41 23.27
N TYR A 81 -13.74 3.88 23.14
CA TYR A 81 -12.61 3.11 22.62
C TYR A 81 -11.45 3.11 23.62
N ILE A 82 -10.68 2.04 23.61
CA ILE A 82 -9.38 1.95 24.28
C ILE A 82 -8.29 2.05 23.22
N ARG A 83 -7.35 2.98 23.39
CA ARG A 83 -6.16 3.03 22.53
C ARG A 83 -5.12 2.04 23.00
N GLU A 84 -4.81 1.07 22.15
CA GLU A 84 -3.80 0.05 22.41
C GLU A 84 -2.69 0.11 21.36
N LYS A 85 -1.68 -0.75 21.53
CA LYS A 85 -0.64 -1.00 20.55
C LYS A 85 -0.77 -2.42 20.00
N THR A 86 -0.63 -2.57 18.70
CA THR A 86 -0.64 -3.85 18.00
C THR A 86 0.53 -3.98 17.03
N LYS A 87 0.72 -5.18 16.50
CA LYS A 87 1.60 -5.47 15.37
C LYS A 87 0.76 -5.57 14.10
N VAL A 88 1.18 -4.88 13.05
CA VAL A 88 0.53 -4.91 11.73
C VAL A 88 1.46 -5.53 10.70
N TYR A 89 0.90 -6.21 9.72
CA TYR A 89 1.61 -6.83 8.61
C TYR A 89 1.17 -6.20 7.29
N PHE A 90 2.12 -5.97 6.39
CA PHE A 90 1.86 -5.38 5.07
C PHE A 90 1.77 -6.43 3.96
N ASP A 91 2.10 -7.69 4.26
CA ASP A 91 2.02 -8.80 3.32
C ASP A 91 1.63 -10.12 4.00
N ASP A 92 0.98 -11.01 3.24
CA ASP A 92 0.51 -12.30 3.76
C ASP A 92 1.66 -13.23 4.17
N LYS A 93 2.84 -13.04 3.57
CA LYS A 93 4.06 -13.79 3.90
C LYS A 93 4.73 -13.27 5.18
N ARG A 94 4.21 -12.21 5.80
CA ARG A 94 4.71 -11.58 7.04
C ARG A 94 6.18 -11.16 6.96
N ARG A 95 6.67 -10.81 5.77
CA ARG A 95 8.03 -10.29 5.57
C ARG A 95 8.16 -8.86 6.07
N TYR A 96 7.06 -8.12 6.02
CA TYR A 96 7.02 -6.70 6.38
C TYR A 96 5.99 -6.45 7.47
N TYR A 97 6.45 -5.91 8.60
CA TYR A 97 5.61 -5.60 9.73
C TYR A 97 6.10 -4.37 10.48
N LEU A 98 5.17 -3.72 11.19
CA LEU A 98 5.49 -2.73 12.21
C LEU A 98 4.95 -3.21 13.56
N SER A 99 5.73 -3.02 14.61
CA SER A 99 5.30 -3.23 16.00
C SER A 99 4.96 -1.88 16.63
N ASP A 100 4.28 -1.90 17.77
CA ASP A 100 3.92 -0.70 18.54
C ASP A 100 3.03 0.30 17.77
N VAL A 101 2.20 -0.19 16.85
CA VAL A 101 1.26 0.62 16.06
C VAL A 101 -0.01 0.85 16.87
N HIS A 102 -0.43 2.11 17.01
CA HIS A 102 -1.64 2.47 17.74
C HIS A 102 -2.89 1.98 17.01
N ILE A 103 -3.88 1.52 17.78
CA ILE A 103 -5.22 1.14 17.30
C ILE A 103 -6.25 1.53 18.36
N TYR A 104 -7.43 1.98 17.94
CA TYR A 104 -8.57 2.21 18.83
C TYR A 104 -9.46 0.97 18.84
N VAL A 105 -9.63 0.33 19.99
CA VAL A 105 -10.41 -0.91 20.17
C VAL A 105 -11.72 -0.55 20.85
N TYR A 106 -12.84 -0.94 20.26
CA TYR A 106 -14.17 -0.68 20.80
C TYR A 106 -14.35 -1.35 22.18
N ASN A 107 -14.88 -0.60 23.15
CA ASN A 107 -14.91 -0.99 24.56
C ASN A 107 -16.34 -1.07 25.13
N GLN A 108 -17.35 -1.15 24.27
CA GLN A 108 -18.75 -1.32 24.68
C GLN A 108 -19.29 -2.69 24.28
N ASP A 109 -20.50 -3.01 24.73
CA ASP A 109 -21.15 -4.29 24.46
C ASP A 109 -21.39 -4.50 22.95
N ILE A 110 -20.97 -5.67 22.45
CA ILE A 110 -21.13 -6.10 21.05
C ILE A 110 -22.26 -7.12 20.88
N SER A 111 -22.97 -7.45 21.96
CA SER A 111 -24.02 -8.46 21.92
C SER A 111 -25.10 -8.11 20.89
N GLY A 112 -25.43 -9.07 20.02
CA GLY A 112 -26.43 -8.90 18.97
C GLY A 112 -25.98 -8.06 17.76
N ARG A 113 -24.69 -7.73 17.64
CA ARG A 113 -24.12 -7.09 16.44
C ARG A 113 -23.66 -8.15 15.44
N ASP A 114 -23.82 -7.84 14.15
CA ASP A 114 -23.40 -8.73 13.07
C ASP A 114 -21.87 -8.69 12.92
N LEU A 115 -21.27 -9.88 12.78
CA LEU A 115 -19.85 -10.03 12.53
C LEU A 115 -19.55 -9.71 11.06
N ILE A 116 -18.54 -8.87 10.82
CA ILE A 116 -17.96 -8.65 9.49
C ILE A 116 -16.86 -9.70 9.33
N GLU A 117 -17.24 -10.85 8.76
CA GLU A 117 -16.39 -12.05 8.65
C GLU A 117 -15.06 -11.78 7.92
N GLU A 118 -15.08 -10.95 6.89
CA GLU A 118 -13.88 -10.62 6.10
C GLU A 118 -12.94 -9.65 6.82
N GLY A 119 -13.39 -9.01 7.89
CA GLY A 119 -12.58 -8.07 8.67
C GLY A 119 -12.16 -6.80 7.92
N ASP A 120 -12.77 -6.48 6.77
CA ASP A 120 -12.47 -5.29 5.97
C ASP A 120 -13.72 -4.42 5.79
N TYR A 121 -13.83 -3.36 6.60
CA TYR A 121 -15.00 -2.48 6.59
C TYR A 121 -15.20 -1.78 5.24
N SER A 122 -14.13 -1.29 4.60
CA SER A 122 -14.24 -0.64 3.29
C SER A 122 -14.87 -1.57 2.26
N LYS A 123 -14.43 -2.84 2.21
CA LYS A 123 -15.00 -3.84 1.31
C LYS A 123 -16.44 -4.19 1.68
N TYR A 124 -16.73 -4.35 2.97
CA TYR A 124 -18.06 -4.65 3.49
C TYR A 124 -19.10 -3.59 3.06
N VAL A 125 -18.79 -2.29 3.19
CA VAL A 125 -19.68 -1.20 2.78
C VAL A 125 -19.44 -0.67 1.36
N ARG A 126 -18.59 -1.33 0.56
CA ARG A 126 -18.25 -0.96 -0.83
C ARG A 126 -17.67 0.45 -0.97
N MET A 127 -16.87 0.87 0.01
CA MET A 127 -16.08 2.09 -0.04
C MET A 127 -14.70 1.82 -0.66
N PRO A 128 -14.06 2.84 -1.27
CA PRO A 128 -12.74 2.69 -1.87
C PRO A 128 -11.68 2.18 -0.87
N VAL A 129 -10.80 1.31 -1.35
CA VAL A 129 -9.57 0.92 -0.66
C VAL A 129 -8.41 1.61 -1.35
N ILE A 130 -7.56 2.32 -0.61
CA ILE A 130 -6.32 2.88 -1.16
C ILE A 130 -5.12 1.95 -0.89
N LEU A 131 -4.14 2.01 -1.78
CA LEU A 131 -2.89 1.27 -1.66
C LEU A 131 -1.72 2.07 -2.24
N ASN A 132 -0.51 1.62 -1.92
CA ASN A 132 0.71 2.06 -2.57
C ASN A 132 1.04 1.10 -3.71
N TYR A 133 1.18 1.60 -4.93
CA TYR A 133 1.69 0.86 -6.08
C TYR A 133 3.06 1.41 -6.49
N PHE A 134 4.09 0.57 -6.42
CA PHE A 134 5.43 0.94 -6.86
C PHE A 134 5.67 0.55 -8.31
N ALA A 135 5.66 1.55 -9.19
CA ALA A 135 6.01 1.40 -10.59
C ALA A 135 7.51 1.63 -10.79
N TYR A 136 8.17 0.71 -11.49
CA TYR A 136 9.63 0.74 -11.68
C TYR A 136 10.11 0.62 -13.14
N ALA A 137 9.19 0.30 -14.06
CA ALA A 137 9.47 0.10 -15.49
C ALA A 137 8.56 0.98 -16.33
N GLU A 138 7.86 0.46 -17.33
CA GLU A 138 7.05 1.26 -18.25
C GLU A 138 5.89 1.98 -17.55
N ASN A 139 5.39 1.41 -16.45
CA ASN A 139 4.35 2.04 -15.63
C ASN A 139 4.84 3.28 -14.87
N THR A 140 6.13 3.63 -14.93
CA THR A 140 6.63 4.95 -14.48
C THR A 140 6.17 6.08 -15.42
N ASN A 141 5.71 5.74 -16.63
CA ASN A 141 5.12 6.65 -17.58
C ASN A 141 3.60 6.72 -17.40
N GLU A 142 3.08 7.87 -16.99
CA GLU A 142 1.66 8.06 -16.69
C GLU A 142 0.75 7.94 -17.93
N GLU A 143 1.26 8.21 -19.13
CA GLU A 143 0.48 7.98 -20.35
C GLU A 143 0.26 6.47 -20.60
N ILE A 144 1.21 5.63 -20.20
CA ILE A 144 1.04 4.17 -20.24
C ILE A 144 -0.02 3.73 -19.22
N LEU A 145 0.00 4.28 -18.01
CA LEU A 145 -1.03 4.01 -17.00
C LEU A 145 -2.43 4.38 -17.50
N LYS A 146 -2.59 5.57 -18.10
CA LYS A 146 -3.85 6.03 -18.70
C LYS A 146 -4.33 5.12 -19.81
N GLN A 147 -3.43 4.71 -20.72
CA GLN A 147 -3.75 3.78 -21.80
C GLN A 147 -4.21 2.40 -21.28
N ARG A 148 -3.73 2.00 -20.11
CA ARG A 148 -4.11 0.76 -19.43
C ARG A 148 -5.35 0.92 -18.53
N GLY A 149 -6.02 2.07 -18.59
CA GLY A 149 -7.31 2.30 -17.94
C GLY A 149 -7.25 2.92 -16.55
N VAL A 150 -6.06 3.29 -16.05
CA VAL A 150 -5.93 4.06 -14.82
C VAL A 150 -6.44 5.49 -15.06
N LYS A 151 -7.45 5.89 -14.31
CA LYS A 151 -8.10 7.20 -14.43
C LYS A 151 -7.62 8.19 -13.39
N LYS A 152 -7.28 7.70 -12.20
CA LYS A 152 -6.95 8.55 -11.05
C LYS A 152 -5.75 8.02 -10.27
N ILE A 153 -4.79 8.93 -10.06
CA ILE A 153 -3.68 8.77 -9.12
C ILE A 153 -3.89 9.82 -8.03
N LEU A 154 -3.92 9.41 -6.76
CA LEU A 154 -4.14 10.31 -5.63
C LEU A 154 -2.87 11.07 -5.27
N LYS A 155 -1.73 10.40 -5.32
CA LYS A 155 -0.42 10.98 -5.05
C LYS A 155 0.67 10.22 -5.79
N LYS A 156 1.71 10.93 -6.22
CA LYS A 156 2.94 10.39 -6.80
C LYS A 156 4.11 10.76 -5.90
N ILE A 157 4.98 9.81 -5.60
CA ILE A 157 6.15 10.00 -4.74
C ILE A 157 7.36 9.30 -5.37
N ASN A 158 8.48 10.01 -5.50
CA ASN A 158 9.75 9.41 -5.90
C ASN A 158 10.20 8.41 -4.83
N ALA A 159 10.48 7.18 -5.22
CA ALA A 159 10.95 6.15 -4.30
C ALA A 159 11.97 5.19 -4.90
N ILE A 160 12.76 4.58 -4.03
CA ILE A 160 13.79 3.61 -4.36
C ILE A 160 13.49 2.29 -3.64
N ALA A 161 13.49 1.19 -4.39
CA ALA A 161 13.55 -0.16 -3.84
C ALA A 161 15.00 -0.63 -3.81
N SER A 162 15.57 -0.80 -2.62
CA SER A 162 16.92 -1.38 -2.43
C SER A 162 16.86 -2.91 -2.39
N GLY A 163 17.97 -3.56 -2.75
CA GLY A 163 18.05 -5.03 -2.73
C GLY A 163 17.56 -5.70 -4.01
N TYR A 164 17.40 -4.94 -5.09
CA TYR A 164 16.85 -5.43 -6.36
C TYR A 164 17.64 -4.94 -7.58
N ARG A 165 17.67 -5.78 -8.61
CA ARG A 165 18.14 -5.48 -9.96
C ARG A 165 17.03 -5.71 -10.97
N MET A 166 16.97 -4.84 -11.98
CA MET A 166 16.10 -4.99 -13.12
C MET A 166 16.72 -6.01 -14.09
N ILE A 167 15.90 -6.94 -14.55
CA ILE A 167 16.19 -7.88 -15.64
C ILE A 167 15.08 -7.80 -16.67
N PHE A 168 15.34 -8.21 -17.91
CA PHE A 168 14.32 -8.26 -18.96
C PHE A 168 14.19 -9.70 -19.43
N ASN A 169 13.16 -10.40 -18.99
CA ASN A 169 13.02 -11.82 -19.31
C ASN A 169 11.58 -12.24 -19.63
N ILE A 170 10.60 -11.37 -19.41
CA ILE A 170 9.19 -11.71 -19.61
C ILE A 170 8.75 -11.33 -21.03
N PRO A 171 8.40 -12.29 -21.91
CA PRO A 171 7.97 -11.97 -23.26
C PRO A 171 6.75 -11.04 -23.25
N CYS A 172 6.83 -9.95 -24.01
CA CYS A 172 5.75 -8.98 -24.14
C CYS A 172 5.75 -8.30 -25.51
N ARG A 173 4.79 -7.38 -25.74
CA ARG A 173 4.65 -6.66 -27.02
C ARG A 173 5.91 -5.90 -27.48
N TRP A 174 6.83 -5.60 -26.56
CA TRP A 174 8.08 -4.91 -26.85
C TRP A 174 9.33 -5.81 -26.81
N GLY A 175 9.15 -7.13 -26.97
CA GLY A 175 10.20 -8.13 -26.86
C GLY A 175 10.21 -8.75 -25.46
N TYR A 176 11.02 -8.21 -24.55
CA TYR A 176 11.13 -8.68 -23.17
C TYR A 176 10.93 -7.54 -22.18
N CYS A 177 9.89 -7.66 -21.35
CA CYS A 177 9.51 -6.71 -20.33
C CYS A 177 10.32 -6.89 -19.05
N ALA A 178 10.39 -5.81 -18.28
CA ALA A 178 11.17 -5.72 -17.06
C ALA A 178 10.59 -6.59 -15.95
N ASN A 179 11.47 -7.18 -15.17
CA ASN A 179 11.18 -7.89 -13.93
C ASN A 179 12.27 -7.54 -12.91
N LEU A 180 12.05 -7.88 -11.64
CA LEU A 180 13.01 -7.68 -10.57
C LEU A 180 13.61 -9.00 -10.12
N ILE A 181 14.91 -9.03 -9.84
CA ILE A 181 15.58 -10.13 -9.11
C ILE A 181 16.30 -9.55 -7.90
N GLU A 182 16.50 -10.34 -6.85
CA GLU A 182 17.28 -9.95 -5.69
C GLU A 182 18.72 -9.61 -6.07
N ASP A 183 19.19 -8.45 -5.61
CA ASP A 183 20.57 -7.98 -5.74
C ASP A 183 20.86 -7.08 -4.53
N LYS A 184 21.67 -7.55 -3.57
CA LYS A 184 21.89 -6.88 -2.28
C LYS A 184 22.42 -5.45 -2.42
N ASP A 185 23.21 -5.20 -3.45
CA ASP A 185 23.79 -3.89 -3.75
C ASP A 185 22.98 -3.12 -4.82
N GLY A 186 21.95 -3.77 -5.35
CA GLY A 186 21.06 -3.24 -6.35
C GLY A 186 20.06 -2.23 -5.79
N LYS A 187 19.65 -1.31 -6.67
CA LYS A 187 18.56 -0.38 -6.40
C LYS A 187 17.69 -0.18 -7.63
N ILE A 188 16.41 0.08 -7.40
CA ILE A 188 15.42 0.33 -8.43
C ILE A 188 14.76 1.67 -8.16
N CYS A 189 14.92 2.60 -9.08
CA CYS A 189 14.24 3.87 -9.07
C CYS A 189 12.83 3.69 -9.60
N GLY A 190 11.88 4.39 -9.01
CA GLY A 190 10.49 4.33 -9.45
C GLY A 190 9.63 5.38 -8.78
N TYR A 191 8.33 5.17 -8.84
CA TYR A 191 7.34 6.01 -8.19
C TYR A 191 6.39 5.15 -7.36
N ILE A 192 6.07 5.61 -6.16
CA ILE A 192 4.87 5.18 -5.46
C ILE A 192 3.70 6.00 -6.00
N TYR A 193 2.73 5.30 -6.56
CA TYR A 193 1.41 5.84 -6.84
C TYR A 193 0.47 5.42 -5.72
N ILE A 194 -0.01 6.39 -4.95
CA ILE A 194 -1.15 6.17 -4.05
C ILE A 194 -2.40 6.21 -4.93
N MET A 195 -3.15 5.12 -4.97
CA MET A 195 -4.32 4.98 -5.82
C MET A 195 -5.37 4.05 -5.20
N ILE A 196 -6.57 4.07 -5.77
CA ILE A 196 -7.65 3.17 -5.36
C ILE A 196 -7.35 1.76 -5.91
N GLU A 197 -7.63 0.72 -5.14
CA GLU A 197 -7.43 -0.69 -5.50
C GLU A 197 -8.06 -1.05 -6.84
N ASP A 198 -9.24 -0.50 -7.15
CA ASP A 198 -9.92 -0.69 -8.44
C ASP A 198 -9.14 -0.17 -9.65
N GLU A 199 -8.35 0.89 -9.48
CA GLU A 199 -7.48 1.41 -10.54
C GLU A 199 -6.32 0.43 -10.80
N LEU A 200 -5.80 -0.22 -9.75
CA LEU A 200 -4.80 -1.28 -9.88
C LEU A 200 -5.43 -2.55 -10.50
N ASN A 201 -6.67 -2.87 -10.13
CA ASN A 201 -7.44 -3.97 -10.73
C ASN A 201 -7.73 -3.73 -12.22
N ALA A 202 -7.82 -2.47 -12.66
CA ALA A 202 -7.92 -2.14 -14.08
C ALA A 202 -6.61 -2.48 -14.83
N LEU A 203 -5.44 -2.24 -14.23
CA LEU A 203 -4.15 -2.67 -14.78
C LEU A 203 -4.10 -4.19 -14.92
N ASP A 204 -4.54 -4.94 -13.91
CA ASP A 204 -4.63 -6.41 -13.96
C ASP A 204 -5.41 -6.91 -15.18
N LYS A 205 -6.53 -6.26 -15.49
CA LYS A 205 -7.41 -6.63 -16.61
C LYS A 205 -6.87 -6.20 -17.97
N ALA A 206 -6.12 -5.11 -18.03
CA ALA A 206 -5.61 -4.54 -19.28
C ALA A 206 -4.51 -5.39 -19.93
N GLU A 207 -3.95 -6.38 -19.24
CA GLU A 207 -2.80 -7.13 -19.72
C GLU A 207 -3.04 -8.65 -19.80
N GLN A 208 -3.09 -9.17 -21.03
CA GLN A 208 -2.89 -10.60 -21.32
C GLN A 208 -1.49 -11.11 -20.88
N HIS A 209 -0.56 -10.19 -20.54
CA HIS A 209 0.82 -10.46 -20.10
C HIS A 209 0.96 -10.61 -18.58
N LEU A 210 0.00 -10.13 -17.79
CA LEU A 210 0.05 -10.21 -16.32
C LEU A 210 -0.20 -11.62 -15.79
N VAL A 211 -0.58 -12.59 -16.62
CA VAL A 211 -0.59 -14.01 -16.22
C VAL A 211 0.78 -14.46 -15.70
N LYS A 212 1.87 -13.79 -16.14
CA LYS A 212 3.24 -14.08 -15.73
C LYS A 212 3.70 -13.27 -14.51
N TYR A 213 2.95 -12.24 -14.12
CA TYR A 213 3.29 -11.38 -12.98
C TYR A 213 2.29 -11.61 -11.85
N MET A 214 2.77 -11.45 -10.63
CA MET A 214 1.92 -11.37 -9.46
C MET A 214 2.20 -10.06 -8.72
N ARG A 215 1.19 -9.56 -8.01
CA ARG A 215 1.40 -8.48 -7.05
C ARG A 215 2.19 -9.06 -5.88
N ASP A 216 3.33 -8.47 -5.60
CA ASP A 216 4.09 -8.74 -4.38
C ASP A 216 4.35 -7.41 -3.67
N VAL A 217 4.25 -7.41 -2.35
CA VAL A 217 4.59 -6.22 -1.56
C VAL A 217 6.10 -6.16 -1.43
N ILE A 218 6.66 -4.99 -1.68
CA ILE A 218 8.07 -4.67 -1.46
C ILE A 218 8.19 -3.43 -0.58
N LYS A 219 9.31 -3.34 0.13
CA LYS A 219 9.68 -2.14 0.88
C LYS A 219 10.39 -1.15 -0.04
N VAL A 220 9.94 0.09 -0.03
CA VAL A 220 10.55 1.20 -0.78
C VAL A 220 10.73 2.41 0.12
N VAL A 221 11.67 3.28 -0.24
CA VAL A 221 12.02 4.47 0.55
C VAL A 221 11.93 5.71 -0.32
N ASP A 222 11.30 6.78 0.18
CA ASP A 222 11.29 8.06 -0.52
C ASP A 222 12.60 8.85 -0.36
N GLU A 223 12.68 10.00 -1.01
CA GLU A 223 13.86 10.87 -1.00
C GLU A 223 14.21 11.43 0.40
N ASN A 224 13.27 11.40 1.34
CA ASN A 224 13.48 11.83 2.72
C ASN A 224 13.82 10.67 3.66
N GLY A 225 14.03 9.45 3.14
CA GLY A 225 14.33 8.28 3.93
C GLY A 225 13.11 7.65 4.61
N LYS A 226 11.88 8.01 4.22
CA LYS A 226 10.66 7.43 4.78
C LYS A 226 10.30 6.14 4.08
N GLU A 227 10.05 5.08 4.86
CA GLU A 227 9.68 3.77 4.34
C GLU A 227 8.19 3.66 4.00
N TYR A 228 7.90 2.96 2.91
CA TYR A 228 6.56 2.59 2.47
C TYR A 228 6.54 1.11 2.08
N TYR A 229 5.37 0.50 2.23
CA TYR A 229 5.11 -0.85 1.75
C TYR A 229 4.14 -0.76 0.59
N ALA A 230 4.60 -1.23 -0.58
CA ALA A 230 3.94 -1.01 -1.85
C ALA A 230 3.85 -2.29 -2.65
N TYR A 231 2.72 -2.51 -3.32
CA TYR A 231 2.60 -3.55 -4.32
C TYR A 231 3.46 -3.21 -5.52
N ALA A 232 4.19 -4.20 -6.04
CA ALA A 232 4.86 -4.15 -7.32
C ALA A 232 4.50 -5.40 -8.12
N TYR A 233 4.47 -5.29 -9.44
CA TYR A 233 4.33 -6.46 -10.30
C TYR A 233 5.68 -7.15 -10.45
N VAL A 234 5.79 -8.39 -9.99
CA VAL A 234 7.00 -9.20 -10.12
C VAL A 234 6.65 -10.58 -10.69
N SER A 235 7.52 -11.13 -11.52
CA SER A 235 7.36 -12.49 -12.04
C SER A 235 8.28 -13.46 -11.30
N PRO A 236 7.81 -14.67 -10.93
CA PRO A 236 8.66 -15.69 -10.32
C PRO A 236 9.71 -16.24 -11.30
N ASP A 237 9.50 -16.11 -12.61
CA ASP A 237 10.51 -16.48 -13.61
C ASP A 237 11.67 -15.47 -13.57
N LYS A 238 12.87 -15.96 -13.25
CA LYS A 238 14.12 -15.18 -13.19
C LYS A 238 15.14 -15.64 -14.23
N GLU A 239 14.77 -16.61 -15.07
CA GLU A 239 15.72 -17.27 -15.96
C GLU A 239 15.89 -16.49 -17.26
N ASN A 240 17.02 -16.73 -17.92
CA ASN A 240 17.32 -16.27 -19.27
C ASN A 240 17.04 -14.77 -19.53
N PRO A 241 17.63 -13.83 -18.76
CA PRO A 241 17.58 -12.41 -19.11
C PRO A 241 18.06 -12.16 -20.54
N LYS A 242 17.38 -11.27 -21.24
CA LYS A 242 17.65 -10.88 -22.62
C LYS A 242 17.72 -9.37 -22.74
N GLU A 243 18.18 -8.89 -23.89
CA GLU A 243 18.14 -7.47 -24.19
C GLU A 243 16.70 -7.02 -24.52
N PRO A 244 16.19 -5.95 -23.89
CA PRO A 244 14.92 -5.36 -24.28
C PRO A 244 15.06 -4.61 -25.61
N SER A 245 13.92 -4.31 -26.25
CA SER A 245 13.93 -3.38 -27.38
C SER A 245 14.34 -1.97 -26.93
N LYS A 246 15.02 -1.24 -27.83
CA LYS A 246 15.35 0.19 -27.61
C LYS A 246 14.11 1.05 -27.35
N GLU A 247 12.99 0.71 -27.99
CA GLU A 247 11.71 1.38 -27.79
C GLU A 247 11.23 1.22 -26.34
N TYR A 248 11.22 -0.01 -25.81
CA TYR A 248 10.82 -0.25 -24.43
C TYR A 248 11.72 0.44 -23.43
N LEU A 249 13.04 0.37 -23.64
CA LEU A 249 14.00 1.06 -22.79
C LEU A 249 13.75 2.57 -22.75
N ASN A 250 13.46 3.18 -23.90
CA ASN A 250 13.13 4.59 -23.97
C ASN A 250 11.84 4.93 -23.21
N LEU A 251 10.82 4.07 -23.20
CA LEU A 251 9.60 4.29 -22.43
C LEU A 251 9.89 4.34 -20.92
N ILE A 252 10.73 3.42 -20.42
CA ILE A 252 11.14 3.40 -19.01
C ILE A 252 11.95 4.66 -18.67
N LEU A 253 12.93 5.00 -19.51
CA LEU A 253 13.78 6.18 -19.30
C LEU A 253 12.96 7.48 -19.33
N GLN A 254 11.99 7.62 -20.24
CA GLN A 254 11.09 8.77 -20.30
C GLN A 254 10.25 8.91 -19.02
N GLY A 255 9.67 7.81 -18.53
CA GLY A 255 8.88 7.82 -17.29
C GLY A 255 9.72 8.22 -16.08
N LEU A 256 10.89 7.60 -15.90
CA LEU A 256 11.81 7.94 -14.81
C LEU A 256 12.35 9.37 -14.90
N ASN A 257 12.67 9.86 -16.10
CA ASN A 257 13.26 11.19 -16.27
C ASN A 257 12.29 12.33 -15.94
N THR A 258 10.98 12.06 -15.81
CA THR A 258 9.96 13.09 -15.52
C THR A 258 10.25 13.80 -14.19
N ASP A 259 10.51 13.07 -13.11
CA ASP A 259 10.80 13.66 -11.79
C ASP A 259 12.20 13.29 -11.27
N TRP A 260 12.77 12.15 -11.67
CA TRP A 260 14.12 11.79 -11.24
C TRP A 260 15.20 12.57 -11.99
N GLY A 261 14.99 12.90 -13.26
CA GLY A 261 16.07 13.38 -14.11
C GLY A 261 17.23 12.39 -14.13
N ASN A 262 18.46 12.89 -13.96
CA ASN A 262 19.68 12.07 -13.82
C ASN A 262 20.01 11.68 -12.36
N ARG A 263 19.11 11.95 -11.39
CA ARG A 263 19.41 11.79 -9.96
C ARG A 263 19.33 10.34 -9.47
N CYS A 264 18.67 9.47 -10.22
CA CYS A 264 18.56 8.05 -9.87
C CYS A 264 18.68 7.19 -11.14
N MET A 265 19.43 6.10 -11.01
CA MET A 265 19.62 5.11 -12.07
C MET A 265 19.40 3.72 -11.48
N SER A 266 18.46 2.98 -12.07
CA SER A 266 18.13 1.61 -11.66
C SER A 266 19.24 0.65 -12.07
N THR A 267 19.63 -0.24 -11.16
CA THR A 267 20.57 -1.32 -11.45
C THR A 267 19.97 -2.25 -12.50
N GLY A 268 20.69 -2.48 -13.61
CA GLY A 268 20.25 -3.36 -14.71
C GLY A 268 19.38 -2.70 -15.78
N LEU A 269 19.11 -1.39 -15.70
CA LEU A 269 18.39 -0.65 -16.75
C LEU A 269 19.30 -0.25 -17.94
N LEU A 270 20.63 -0.31 -17.77
CA LEU A 270 21.63 -0.01 -18.80
C LEU A 270 22.67 -1.14 -18.89
#